data_AF-A0A8D8HV39-F1
#
_entry.id   AF-A0A8D8HV39-F1
#
_cell.length_a   1.000
_cell.length_b   1.000
_cell.length_c   1.000
_cell.angle_alpha   90.00
_cell.angle_beta   90.00
_cell.angle_gamma   90.00
#
_symmetry.space_group_name_H-M   'P 1'
#
loop_
_entity.id
_entity.type
_entity.pdbx_description
1 polymer ?
#
loop_
_entity_poly.entity_id
_entity_poly.type
_entity_poly.pdbx_seq_one_letter_code
_entity_poly.pdbx_strand_id
1 'polypeptide(L)'
;MGGQKFQYDESGGTFFYFILSFLALILIPATVYFWPRKKKEDPDRYKSECQCEQCLAKRVLISHSDPYKGVKAFFVKLSIIGGWALLIFLTYKVSQFDYEMSNFDPYEILGVPLGTSQKDIKKAYRTLSLILHPD
;
A
#
# COMPACT_ATOMS: atom_id res chain seq x y z
N MET A 1 -6.70 35.59 9.94
CA MET A 1 -6.90 34.27 9.33
C MET A 1 -5.84 33.35 9.89
N GLY A 2 -6.21 32.42 10.77
CA GLY A 2 -5.25 31.47 11.36
C GLY A 2 -4.71 30.56 10.27
N GLY A 3 -3.44 30.73 9.90
CA GLY A 3 -2.78 29.83 8.97
C GLY A 3 -2.80 28.41 9.53
N GLN A 4 -3.23 27.44 8.73
CA GLN A 4 -3.19 26.04 9.12
C GLN A 4 -1.72 25.65 9.34
N LYS A 5 -1.35 25.37 10.59
CA LYS A 5 -0.03 24.82 10.92
C LYS A 5 -0.09 23.32 10.68
N PHE A 6 0.48 22.87 9.56
CA PHE A 6 0.66 21.46 9.29
C PHE A 6 1.79 20.94 10.19
N GLN A 7 1.47 20.02 11.10
CA GLN A 7 2.49 19.16 11.68
C GLN A 7 2.66 17.96 10.76
N TYR A 8 3.86 17.84 10.21
CA TYR A 8 4.28 16.63 9.51
C TYR A 8 4.80 15.64 10.53
N ASP A 9 4.59 14.37 10.24
CA ASP A 9 5.14 13.29 11.04
C ASP A 9 6.64 13.16 10.76
N GLU A 10 7.44 13.52 11.75
CA GLU A 10 8.91 13.42 11.72
C GLU A 10 9.38 11.95 11.70
N SER A 11 8.57 11.02 12.21
CA SER A 11 8.89 9.58 12.26
C SER A 11 8.66 8.86 10.93
N GLY A 12 7.89 9.47 10.03
CA GLY A 12 7.53 8.92 8.72
C GLY A 12 6.51 7.76 8.76
N GLY A 13 6.05 7.32 9.93
CA GLY A 13 5.10 6.22 10.08
C GLY A 13 3.79 6.45 9.33
N THR A 14 3.17 7.62 9.52
CA THR A 14 1.91 8.01 8.86
C THR A 14 2.03 8.05 7.33
N PHE A 15 3.18 8.46 6.81
CA PHE A 15 3.46 8.46 5.38
C PHE A 15 3.56 7.03 4.81
N PHE A 16 4.19 6.11 5.54
CA PHE A 16 4.23 4.71 5.13
C PHE A 16 2.84 4.07 5.13
N TYR A 17 2.00 4.35 6.14
CA TYR A 17 0.60 3.90 6.16
C TYR A 17 -0.20 4.42 4.96
N PHE A 18 0.01 5.68 4.57
CA PHE A 18 -0.58 6.27 3.38
C PHE A 18 -0.17 5.51 2.10
N ILE A 19 1.14 5.36 1.86
CA ILE A 19 1.63 4.65 0.66
C ILE A 19 1.13 3.21 0.63
N LEU A 20 1.20 2.50 1.78
CA LEU A 20 0.75 1.13 1.90
C LEU A 20 -0.73 1.00 1.53
N SER A 21 -1.57 1.91 2.02
CA SER A 21 -3.00 1.94 1.72
C SER A 21 -3.28 2.17 0.24
N PHE A 22 -2.63 3.15 -0.39
CA PHE A 22 -2.77 3.42 -1.83
C PHE A 22 -2.27 2.25 -2.68
N LEU A 23 -1.12 1.67 -2.30
CA LEU A 23 -0.56 0.50 -2.97
C LEU A 23 -1.53 -0.68 -2.90
N ALA A 24 -2.07 -0.99 -1.72
CA ALA A 24 -3.04 -2.07 -1.55
C ALA A 24 -4.33 -1.81 -2.35
N LEU A 25 -4.84 -0.57 -2.35
CA LEU A 25 -6.05 -0.18 -3.07
C LEU A 25 -5.90 -0.36 -4.58
N ILE A 26 -4.72 -0.14 -5.15
CA ILE A 26 -4.45 -0.34 -6.59
C ILE A 26 -4.10 -1.81 -6.88
N LEU A 27 -3.25 -2.41 -6.05
CA LEU A 27 -2.68 -3.73 -6.29
C LEU A 27 -3.74 -4.84 -6.18
N ILE A 28 -4.67 -4.76 -5.24
CA ILE A 28 -5.69 -5.81 -5.05
C ILE A 28 -6.63 -5.89 -6.27
N PRO A 29 -7.28 -4.81 -6.73
CA PRO A 29 -8.11 -4.85 -7.95
C PRO A 29 -7.30 -5.20 -9.19
N ALA A 30 -6.07 -4.69 -9.34
CA ALA A 30 -5.20 -5.04 -10.45
C ALA A 30 -4.88 -6.54 -10.45
N THR A 31 -4.58 -7.11 -9.28
CA THR A 31 -4.33 -8.55 -9.12
C THR A 31 -5.56 -9.35 -9.52
N VAL A 32 -6.77 -8.96 -9.10
CA VAL A 32 -8.02 -9.66 -9.45
C VAL A 32 -8.33 -9.56 -10.94
N TYR A 33 -8.18 -8.39 -11.55
CA TYR A 33 -8.51 -8.15 -12.95
C TYR A 33 -7.52 -8.83 -13.91
N PHE A 34 -6.22 -8.72 -13.61
CA PHE A 34 -5.15 -9.28 -14.44
C PHE A 34 -4.75 -10.70 -14.02
N TRP A 35 -5.39 -11.28 -12.99
CA TRP A 35 -5.14 -12.65 -12.60
C TRP A 35 -5.32 -13.55 -13.82
N PRO A 36 -4.38 -14.48 -14.09
CA PRO A 36 -4.48 -15.37 -15.25
C PRO A 36 -5.69 -16.30 -15.08
N ARG A 37 -6.87 -15.83 -15.49
CA ARG A 37 -8.02 -16.70 -15.72
C ARG A 37 -7.70 -17.47 -16.99
N LYS A 38 -7.52 -18.79 -16.86
CA LYS A 38 -7.58 -19.70 -18.01
C LYS A 38 -8.89 -19.39 -18.72
N LYS A 39 -8.82 -18.95 -19.98
CA LYS A 39 -9.99 -18.79 -20.81
C LYS A 39 -10.61 -20.18 -20.93
N LYS A 40 -11.78 -20.41 -20.31
CA LYS A 40 -12.55 -21.61 -20.61
C LYS A 40 -12.90 -21.51 -22.08
N GLU A 41 -12.37 -22.42 -22.89
CA GLU A 41 -12.82 -22.55 -24.26
C GLU A 41 -14.23 -23.14 -24.20
N ASP A 42 -15.21 -22.37 -24.69
CA ASP A 42 -16.59 -22.84 -24.81
C ASP A 42 -16.62 -23.96 -25.85
N PRO A 43 -16.96 -25.21 -25.47
CA PRO A 43 -16.92 -26.36 -26.37
C PRO A 43 -17.91 -26.22 -27.54
N ASP A 44 -18.98 -25.44 -27.38
CA ASP A 44 -19.99 -25.22 -28.42
C ASP A 44 -19.56 -24.16 -29.44
N ARG A 45 -18.62 -23.28 -29.08
CA ARG A 45 -18.08 -22.27 -30.00
C ARG A 45 -17.30 -22.93 -31.14
N TYR A 46 -16.59 -24.02 -30.83
CA TYR A 46 -15.89 -24.85 -31.82
C TYR A 46 -16.83 -25.49 -32.85
N LYS A 47 -18.08 -25.79 -32.47
CA LYS A 47 -19.10 -26.37 -33.38
C LYS A 47 -19.78 -25.31 -34.26
N SER A 48 -19.86 -24.06 -33.80
CA SER A 48 -20.48 -22.95 -34.54
C SER A 48 -19.58 -22.34 -35.63
N GLU A 49 -18.29 -22.67 -35.62
CA GLU A 49 -17.29 -22.07 -36.50
C GLU A 49 -16.95 -22.99 -37.69
N CYS A 50 -16.71 -22.40 -38.87
CA CYS A 50 -16.34 -23.16 -40.07
C CYS A 50 -15.01 -23.93 -39.87
N GLN A 51 -14.99 -25.22 -40.20
CA GLN A 51 -13.84 -26.12 -40.02
C GLN A 51 -13.07 -26.39 -41.34
N CYS A 52 -13.26 -25.55 -42.35
CA CYS A 52 -12.53 -25.68 -43.61
C CYS A 52 -11.00 -25.52 -43.41
N GLU A 53 -10.16 -26.25 -44.15
CA GLU A 53 -8.68 -26.16 -43.99
C GLU A 53 -8.17 -24.72 -44.12
N GLN A 54 -8.69 -23.97 -45.09
CA GLN A 54 -8.34 -22.56 -45.32
C GLN A 54 -8.71 -21.68 -44.11
N CYS A 55 -9.83 -21.99 -43.45
CA CYS A 55 -10.35 -21.28 -42.29
C CYS A 55 -9.50 -21.56 -41.04
N LEU A 56 -9.06 -22.81 -40.87
CA LEU A 56 -8.19 -23.24 -39.78
C LEU A 56 -6.79 -22.66 -39.95
N ALA A 57 -6.20 -22.75 -41.14
CA ALA A 57 -4.89 -22.20 -41.46
C ALA A 57 -4.83 -20.69 -41.17
N LYS A 58 -5.88 -19.95 -41.57
CA LYS A 58 -6.00 -18.51 -41.28
C LYS A 58 -6.07 -18.22 -39.78
N ARG A 59 -6.78 -19.01 -38.97
CA ARG A 59 -6.85 -18.82 -37.50
C ARG A 59 -5.51 -19.05 -36.83
N VAL A 60 -4.79 -20.10 -37.21
CA VAL A 60 -3.44 -20.37 -36.69
C VAL A 60 -2.48 -19.23 -37.03
N LEU A 61 -2.57 -18.69 -38.25
CA LEU A 61 -1.76 -17.54 -38.66
C LEU A 61 -2.07 -16.30 -37.81
N ILE A 62 -3.36 -16.02 -37.57
CA ILE A 62 -3.82 -14.87 -36.76
C ILE A 62 -3.49 -15.04 -35.27
N SER A 63 -3.51 -16.28 -34.74
CA SER A 63 -3.14 -16.50 -33.34
C SER A 63 -1.64 -16.29 -33.10
N HIS A 64 -0.82 -16.59 -34.11
CA HIS A 64 0.63 -16.39 -34.08
C HIS A 64 1.09 -14.98 -34.51
N SER A 65 0.22 -14.14 -35.07
CA SER A 65 0.60 -12.85 -35.64
C SER A 65 0.99 -11.79 -34.60
N ASP A 66 0.83 -12.07 -33.31
CA ASP A 66 0.94 -11.08 -32.24
C ASP A 66 2.13 -11.41 -31.31
N PRO A 67 3.38 -11.13 -31.74
CA PRO A 67 4.59 -11.53 -31.02
C PRO A 67 4.69 -10.87 -29.64
N TYR A 68 4.00 -9.75 -29.44
CA TYR A 68 4.07 -8.96 -28.20
C TYR A 68 3.11 -9.44 -27.09
N LYS A 69 2.18 -10.37 -27.37
CA LYS A 69 1.23 -10.87 -26.35
C LYS A 69 1.92 -11.55 -25.18
N GLY A 70 2.92 -12.39 -25.46
CA GLY A 70 3.65 -13.14 -24.44
C GLY A 70 4.45 -12.21 -23.51
N VAL A 71 5.21 -11.26 -24.10
CA VAL A 71 6.00 -10.30 -23.34
C VAL A 71 5.10 -9.37 -22.52
N LYS A 72 3.98 -8.89 -23.05
CA LYS A 72 3.02 -8.06 -22.29
C LYS A 72 2.46 -8.81 -21.09
N ALA A 73 2.06 -10.07 -21.28
CA ALA A 73 1.57 -10.91 -20.19
C ALA A 73 2.65 -11.18 -19.14
N PHE A 74 3.91 -11.32 -19.56
CA PHE A 74 5.05 -11.46 -18.65
C PHE A 74 5.27 -10.18 -17.82
N PHE A 75 5.31 -9.00 -18.44
CA PHE A 75 5.47 -7.73 -17.73
C PHE A 75 4.33 -7.44 -16.75
N VAL A 76 3.09 -7.77 -17.10
CA VAL A 76 1.94 -7.64 -16.18
C VAL A 76 2.11 -8.53 -14.96
N LYS A 77 2.50 -9.81 -15.15
CA LYS A 77 2.77 -10.72 -14.03
C LYS A 77 3.93 -10.23 -13.17
N LEU A 78 5.02 -9.78 -13.78
CA LEU A 78 6.19 -9.26 -13.08
C LEU A 78 5.83 -8.03 -12.24
N SER A 79 5.02 -7.11 -12.78
CA SER A 79 4.55 -5.92 -12.07
C SER A 79 3.69 -6.28 -10.87
N ILE A 80 2.78 -7.26 -11.00
CA ILE A 80 1.95 -7.73 -9.86
C ILE A 80 2.84 -8.35 -8.78
N ILE A 81 3.77 -9.23 -9.14
CA ILE A 81 4.71 -9.86 -8.19
C ILE A 81 5.55 -8.80 -7.49
N GLY A 82 6.10 -7.84 -8.24
CA GLY A 82 6.87 -6.73 -7.69
C GLY A 82 6.04 -5.85 -6.75
N GLY A 83 4.78 -5.59 -7.08
CA GLY A 83 3.85 -4.85 -6.23
C GLY A 83 3.58 -5.57 -4.90
N TRP A 84 3.37 -6.89 -4.92
CA TRP A 84 3.20 -7.69 -3.70
C TRP A 84 4.47 -7.75 -2.86
N ALA A 85 5.63 -7.90 -3.49
CA ALA A 85 6.92 -7.84 -2.79
C ALA A 85 7.13 -6.48 -2.10
N LEU A 86 6.81 -5.38 -2.79
CA LEU A 86 6.86 -4.03 -2.23
C LEU A 86 5.87 -3.86 -1.07
N LEU A 87 4.64 -4.38 -1.20
CA LEU A 87 3.64 -4.31 -0.14
C LEU A 87 4.10 -5.06 1.11
N ILE A 88 4.64 -6.27 0.96
CA ILE A 88 5.20 -7.06 2.07
C ILE A 88 6.37 -6.31 2.71
N PHE A 89 7.28 -5.77 1.90
CA PHE A 89 8.42 -5.00 2.39
C PHE A 89 7.99 -3.77 3.20
N LEU A 90 7.05 -2.98 2.69
CA LEU A 90 6.52 -1.81 3.39
C LEU A 90 5.81 -2.20 4.68
N THR A 91 5.00 -3.27 4.65
CA THR A 91 4.32 -3.78 5.86
C THR A 91 5.32 -4.21 6.91
N TYR A 92 6.40 -4.91 6.52
CA TYR A 92 7.48 -5.28 7.42
C TYR A 92 8.17 -4.05 8.02
N LYS A 93 8.49 -3.05 7.20
CA LYS A 93 9.10 -1.80 7.68
C LYS A 93 8.20 -1.08 8.68
N VAL A 94 6.91 -0.94 8.37
CA VAL A 94 5.90 -0.34 9.25
C VAL A 94 5.79 -1.08 10.58
N SER A 95 5.80 -2.42 10.57
CA SER A 95 5.72 -3.23 11.78
C SER A 95 6.88 -2.99 12.78
N GLN A 96 8.00 -2.45 12.31
CA GLN A 96 9.13 -2.07 13.17
C GLN A 96 8.99 -0.65 13.73
N PHE A 97 8.21 0.23 13.09
CA PHE A 97 8.04 1.63 13.49
C PHE A 97 7.08 1.82 14.67
N ASP A 98 6.06 0.98 14.83
CA ASP A 98 5.09 1.10 15.93
C ASP A 98 5.73 1.02 17.34
N TYR A 99 6.98 0.55 17.43
CA TYR A 99 7.72 0.52 18.69
C TYR A 99 8.04 1.91 19.24
N GLU A 100 8.31 2.91 18.40
CA GLU A 100 8.74 4.25 18.88
C GLU A 100 7.58 5.22 19.13
N MET A 101 6.41 5.02 18.52
CA MET A 101 5.25 5.92 18.65
C MET A 101 4.40 5.64 19.90
N SER A 102 4.63 4.51 20.56
CA SER A 102 3.72 3.95 21.56
C SER A 102 3.82 4.53 22.97
N ASN A 103 4.68 5.50 23.26
CA ASN A 103 4.81 6.07 24.61
C ASN A 103 4.84 7.61 24.63
N PHE A 104 3.89 8.29 23.98
CA PHE A 104 3.58 9.65 24.40
C PHE A 104 2.68 9.59 25.64
N ASP A 105 3.29 9.44 26.82
CA ASP A 105 2.59 9.62 28.10
C ASP A 105 2.85 11.04 28.63
N PRO A 106 1.87 11.96 28.55
CA PRO A 106 2.06 13.32 29.04
C PRO A 106 2.29 13.38 30.55
N TYR A 107 1.82 12.39 31.31
CA TYR A 107 2.03 12.32 32.77
C TYR A 107 3.47 11.89 33.08
N GLU A 108 4.01 10.92 32.32
CA GLU A 108 5.42 10.51 32.40
C GLU A 108 6.37 11.66 32.01
N ILE A 109 6.10 12.35 30.90
CA ILE A 109 6.89 13.52 30.44
C ILE A 109 6.89 14.63 31.49
N LEU A 110 5.75 14.86 32.14
CA LEU A 110 5.61 15.84 33.22
C LEU A 110 6.12 15.34 34.58
N GLY A 111 6.47 14.06 34.70
CA GLY A 111 6.91 13.43 35.96
C GLY A 111 5.84 13.38 37.04
N VAL A 112 4.55 13.33 36.66
CA VAL A 112 3.40 13.32 37.59
C VAL A 112 2.57 12.05 37.44
N PRO A 113 1.91 11.54 38.50
CA PRO A 113 1.08 10.35 38.39
C PRO A 113 -0.22 10.61 37.61
N LEU A 114 -0.76 9.54 37.02
CA LEU A 114 -2.08 9.56 36.37
C LEU A 114 -3.17 10.03 37.36
N GLY A 115 -4.02 10.98 36.95
CA GLY A 115 -5.07 11.55 37.80
C GLY A 115 -4.64 12.75 38.66
N THR A 116 -3.42 13.27 38.47
CA THR A 116 -2.95 14.50 39.11
C THR A 116 -3.86 15.70 38.81
N SER A 117 -4.05 16.58 39.79
CA SER A 117 -4.92 17.75 39.64
C SER A 117 -4.41 18.72 38.57
N GLN A 118 -5.32 19.43 37.90
CA GLN A 118 -4.96 20.45 36.90
C GLN A 118 -4.02 21.55 37.44
N LYS A 119 -4.09 21.85 38.74
CA LYS A 119 -3.19 22.83 39.38
C LYS A 119 -1.76 22.32 39.39
N ASP A 120 -1.58 21.04 39.71
CA ASP A 120 -0.28 20.40 39.82
C ASP A 120 0.33 20.11 38.44
N ILE A 121 -0.48 19.74 37.46
CA ILE A 121 -0.08 19.64 36.05
C ILE A 121 0.50 20.97 35.54
N LYS A 122 -0.20 22.09 35.79
CA LYS A 122 0.28 23.44 35.40
C LYS A 122 1.58 23.82 36.11
N LYS A 123 1.72 23.42 37.37
CA LYS A 123 2.94 23.66 38.15
C LYS A 123 4.12 22.89 37.55
N ALA A 124 3.95 21.58 37.31
CA ALA A 124 4.97 20.73 36.70
C ALA A 124 5.39 21.23 35.32
N TYR A 125 4.43 21.59 34.46
CA TYR A 125 4.70 22.19 33.16
C TYR A 125 5.54 23.46 33.26
N ARG A 126 5.15 24.41 34.13
CA ARG A 126 5.92 25.66 34.32
C ARG A 126 7.37 25.40 34.74
N THR A 127 7.58 24.44 35.62
CA THR A 127 8.92 24.06 36.08
C THR A 127 9.75 23.47 34.94
N LEU A 128 9.20 22.54 34.17
CA LEU A 128 9.87 21.94 33.01
C LEU A 128 10.16 22.96 31.90
N SER A 129 9.21 23.86 31.62
CA SER A 129 9.39 24.91 30.60
C SER A 129 10.52 25.89 30.93
N LEU A 130 10.83 26.13 32.20
CA LEU A 130 11.98 26.97 32.59
C LEU A 130 13.32 26.29 32.29
N ILE A 131 13.37 24.96 32.37
CA ILE A 131 14.60 24.18 32.17
C ILE A 131 14.82 23.89 30.68
N LEU A 132 13.73 23.57 29.97
CA LEU A 132 13.74 23.15 28.56
C LEU A 132 13.46 24.32 27.60
N HIS A 133 13.48 25.58 28.10
CA HIS A 133 13.31 26.73 27.23
C HIS A 133 14.47 26.79 26.23
N PRO A 134 14.22 26.91 24.91
CA PRO A 134 15.27 26.93 23.90
C PRO A 134 16.01 28.28 23.77
N ASP A 135 15.78 29.24 24.68
CA ASP A 135 16.44 30.57 24.70
C ASP A 135 17.66 30.57 25.61
#